data_AF-A0A3M1BBA3-F1
#
_entry.id   AF-A0A3M1BBA3-F1
#
_cell.length_a   1.000
_cell.length_b   1.000
_cell.length_c   1.000
_cell.angle_alpha   90.00
_cell.angle_beta   90.00
_cell.angle_gamma   90.00
#
_symmetry.space_group_name_H-M   'P 1'
#
loop_
_entity.id
_entity.type
_entity.pdbx_description
1 polymer ?
#
loop_
_entity_poly.entity_id
_entity_poly.type
_entity_poly.pdbx_seq_one_letter_code
_entity_poly.pdbx_strand_id
1 'polypeptide(L)'
;MKHLFTLFLFFVAMAGLQAKHIIGGVLSYECLGDGNYRFTMKMYRDCAGGGAQFDNGAPFSIYKGDSQTPIVTITRPPSQVIPINPEDNPCLQIPPGVCVEEGIYVFEYQFDDWPS
;
A
#
# COMPACT_ATOMS: atom_id res chain seq x y z
N MET A 1 -35.49 -16.57 -25.34
CA MET A 1 -34.92 -15.28 -25.81
C MET A 1 -34.65 -14.27 -24.69
N LYS A 2 -35.55 -14.06 -23.71
CA LYS A 2 -35.31 -13.15 -22.57
C LYS A 2 -34.03 -13.47 -21.77
N HIS A 3 -33.78 -14.73 -21.45
CA HIS A 3 -32.57 -15.14 -20.71
C HIS A 3 -31.26 -14.89 -21.46
N LEU A 4 -31.29 -15.01 -22.80
CA LEU A 4 -30.11 -14.78 -23.63
C LEU A 4 -29.75 -13.29 -23.68
N PHE A 5 -30.76 -12.42 -23.68
CA PHE A 5 -30.58 -10.98 -23.58
C PHE A 5 -30.02 -10.54 -22.21
N THR A 6 -30.51 -11.12 -21.12
CA THR A 6 -29.97 -10.87 -19.77
C THR A 6 -28.51 -11.32 -19.65
N LEU A 7 -28.16 -12.48 -20.21
CA LEU A 7 -26.79 -12.99 -20.21
C LEU A 7 -25.86 -12.09 -21.02
N PHE A 8 -26.31 -11.61 -22.18
CA PHE A 8 -25.56 -10.66 -22.99
C PHE A 8 -25.27 -9.35 -22.23
N LEU A 9 -26.28 -8.79 -21.56
CA LEU A 9 -26.10 -7.60 -20.72
C LEU A 9 -25.10 -7.84 -19.57
N PHE A 10 -25.12 -9.02 -18.96
CA PHE A 10 -24.15 -9.38 -17.92
C PHE A 10 -22.71 -9.41 -18.44
N PHE A 11 -22.47 -10.03 -19.59
CA PHE A 11 -21.13 -10.06 -20.20
C PHE A 11 -20.64 -8.67 -20.64
N VAL A 12 -21.53 -7.83 -21.18
CA VAL A 12 -21.20 -6.43 -21.51
C VAL A 12 -20.85 -5.64 -20.24
N ALA A 13 -21.57 -5.86 -19.13
CA ALA A 13 -21.28 -5.20 -17.86
C ALA A 13 -19.94 -5.62 -17.22
N MET A 14 -19.44 -6.82 -17.53
CA MET A 14 -18.16 -7.34 -17.02
C MET A 14 -16.94 -6.87 -17.83
N ALA A 15 -17.13 -6.35 -19.05
CA ALA A 15 -16.05 -6.13 -20.03
C ALA A 15 -15.04 -5.01 -19.67
N GLY A 16 -15.20 -4.33 -18.54
CA GLY A 16 -14.31 -3.24 -18.09
C GLY A 16 -13.67 -3.45 -16.71
N LEU A 17 -13.90 -4.59 -16.05
CA LEU A 17 -13.33 -4.84 -14.74
C LEU A 17 -11.82 -5.07 -14.85
N GLN A 18 -11.04 -4.24 -14.16
CA GLN A 18 -9.60 -4.41 -14.02
C GLN A 18 -9.22 -4.51 -12.55
N ALA A 19 -8.30 -5.41 -12.25
CA ALA A 19 -7.61 -5.46 -10.97
C ALA A 19 -6.15 -5.07 -11.21
N LYS A 20 -5.65 -4.11 -10.43
CA LYS A 20 -4.25 -3.71 -10.42
C LYS A 20 -3.69 -4.05 -9.04
N HIS A 21 -2.40 -4.33 -8.97
CA HIS A 21 -1.76 -4.82 -7.77
C HIS A 21 -0.61 -3.90 -7.36
N ILE A 22 -0.48 -3.70 -6.05
CA ILE A 22 0.71 -3.12 -5.43
C ILE A 22 1.87 -4.11 -5.64
N ILE A 23 3.03 -3.62 -6.07
CA ILE A 23 4.15 -4.50 -6.43
C ILE A 23 5.08 -4.80 -5.26
N GLY A 24 4.91 -4.11 -4.12
CA GLY A 24 5.62 -4.41 -2.88
C GLY A 24 5.43 -3.32 -1.83
N GLY A 25 6.09 -3.50 -0.68
CA GLY A 25 6.16 -2.48 0.34
C GLY A 25 7.14 -2.84 1.45
N VAL A 26 7.58 -1.84 2.20
CA VAL A 26 8.52 -1.95 3.31
C VAL A 26 7.99 -1.14 4.49
N LEU A 27 7.82 -1.82 5.63
CA LEU A 27 7.52 -1.18 6.89
C LEU A 27 8.81 -1.04 7.70
N SER A 28 9.07 0.15 8.20
CA SER A 28 10.16 0.46 9.11
C SER A 28 9.65 1.24 10.30
N TYR A 29 10.39 1.21 11.41
CA TYR A 29 10.08 1.99 12.59
C TYR A 29 11.35 2.58 13.21
N GLU A 30 11.18 3.72 13.87
CA GLU A 30 12.20 4.43 14.63
C GLU A 30 11.69 4.61 16.07
N CYS A 31 12.49 4.19 17.04
CA CYS A 31 12.21 4.47 18.45
C CYS A 31 12.61 5.93 18.74
N LEU A 32 11.64 6.76 19.12
CA LEU A 32 11.85 8.16 19.47
C LEU A 32 12.16 8.36 20.97
N GLY A 33 12.07 7.29 21.76
CA GLY A 33 12.26 7.30 23.21
C GLY A 33 10.94 7.21 23.98
N ASP A 34 11.00 6.75 25.23
CA ASP A 34 9.88 6.71 26.18
C ASP A 34 8.60 6.05 25.65
N GLY A 35 8.74 5.01 24.83
CA GLY A 35 7.61 4.28 24.25
C GLY A 35 6.98 4.95 23.03
N ASN A 36 7.50 6.07 22.55
CA ASN A 36 7.06 6.69 21.30
C ASN A 36 7.83 6.11 20.10
N TYR A 37 7.10 5.70 19.08
CA TYR A 37 7.66 5.15 17.85
C TYR A 37 7.09 5.83 16.63
N ARG A 38 7.96 6.15 15.67
CA ARG A 38 7.57 6.59 14.32
C ARG A 38 7.61 5.41 13.38
N PHE A 39 6.50 5.15 12.72
CA PHE A 39 6.36 4.14 11.69
C PHE A 39 6.39 4.80 10.32
N THR A 40 7.13 4.20 9.39
CA THR A 40 7.16 4.58 7.98
C THR A 40 6.86 3.36 7.12
N MET A 41 5.74 3.41 6.41
CA MET A 41 5.39 2.42 5.38
C MET A 41 5.67 3.03 4.01
N LYS A 42 6.51 2.35 3.23
CA LYS A 42 6.75 2.64 1.81
C LYS A 42 5.99 1.59 1.00
N MET A 43 5.15 2.03 0.08
CA MET A 43 4.34 1.16 -0.76
C MET A 43 4.68 1.39 -2.22
N TYR A 44 4.84 0.34 -3.01
CA TYR A 44 5.31 0.40 -4.39
C TYR A 44 4.23 -0.01 -5.38
N ARG A 45 4.05 0.74 -6.46
CA ARG A 45 3.12 0.37 -7.55
C ARG A 45 3.75 0.52 -8.92
N ASP A 46 3.28 -0.26 -9.89
CA ASP A 46 3.53 -0.02 -11.32
C ASP A 46 2.77 1.22 -11.79
N CYS A 47 3.46 2.22 -12.35
CA CYS A 47 2.83 3.39 -12.94
C CYS A 47 2.66 3.32 -14.47
N ALA A 48 3.32 2.40 -15.17
CA ALA A 48 3.23 2.27 -16.62
C ALA A 48 1.83 1.79 -17.04
N GLY A 49 1.25 0.87 -16.27
CA GLY A 49 -0.12 0.38 -16.46
C GLY A 49 -1.19 1.11 -15.65
N GLY A 50 -0.88 2.28 -15.05
CA GLY A 50 -1.76 3.05 -14.17
C GLY A 50 -1.84 2.56 -12.72
N GLY A 51 -1.46 1.31 -12.46
CA GLY A 51 -1.27 0.76 -11.11
C GLY A 51 -2.50 0.68 -10.21
N ALA A 52 -2.33 0.05 -9.05
CA ALA A 52 -3.28 0.22 -7.96
C ALA A 52 -3.16 1.65 -7.41
N GLN A 53 -4.27 2.28 -7.04
CA GLN A 53 -4.20 3.56 -6.35
C GLN A 53 -3.69 3.38 -4.94
N PHE A 54 -2.95 4.38 -4.44
CA PHE A 54 -2.61 4.44 -3.03
C PHE A 54 -3.85 4.83 -2.23
N ASP A 55 -4.04 4.18 -1.08
CA ASP A 55 -5.19 4.44 -0.24
C ASP A 55 -5.08 5.81 0.41
N ASN A 56 -6.02 6.71 0.12
CA ASN A 56 -6.10 8.00 0.81
C ASN A 56 -6.46 7.87 2.30
N GLY A 57 -6.82 6.66 2.74
CA GLY A 57 -7.05 6.30 4.13
C GLY A 57 -6.61 4.88 4.39
N ALA A 58 -5.30 4.62 4.26
CA ALA A 58 -4.73 3.30 4.56
C ALA A 58 -4.88 3.00 6.06
N PRO A 59 -5.51 1.87 6.44
CA PRO A 59 -5.61 1.47 7.84
C PRO A 59 -4.36 0.71 8.28
N PHE A 60 -3.72 1.20 9.35
CA PHE A 60 -2.61 0.56 10.03
C PHE A 60 -3.05 0.10 11.42
N SER A 61 -3.14 -1.21 11.63
CA SER A 61 -3.60 -1.79 12.90
C SER A 61 -2.43 -2.33 13.71
N ILE A 62 -2.37 -1.98 14.99
CA ILE A 62 -1.36 -2.46 15.94
C ILE A 62 -1.99 -3.51 16.85
N TYR A 63 -1.37 -4.67 16.95
CA TYR A 63 -1.81 -5.79 17.78
C TYR A 63 -0.74 -6.14 18.83
N LYS A 64 -1.17 -6.69 19.96
CA LYS A 64 -0.27 -7.19 21.01
C LYS A 64 -0.49 -8.69 21.21
N GLY A 65 0.59 -9.46 21.15
CA GLY A 65 0.57 -10.91 21.32
C GLY A 65 -0.31 -11.61 20.29
N ASP A 66 -1.20 -12.46 20.76
CA ASP A 66 -2.16 -13.27 19.99
C ASP A 66 -3.57 -12.65 19.90
N SER A 67 -3.74 -11.42 20.39
CA SER A 67 -5.02 -10.71 20.35
C SER A 67 -5.52 -10.55 18.91
N GLN A 68 -6.78 -10.93 18.67
CA GLN A 68 -7.45 -10.70 17.38
C GLN A 68 -8.02 -9.28 17.26
N THR A 69 -8.10 -8.54 18.36
CA THR A 69 -8.53 -7.14 18.40
C THR A 69 -7.32 -6.22 18.41
N PRO A 70 -7.25 -5.21 17.53
CA PRO A 70 -6.15 -4.26 17.55
C PRO A 70 -6.23 -3.37 18.79
N ILE A 71 -5.08 -2.98 19.32
CA ILE A 71 -4.97 -1.94 20.34
C ILE A 71 -5.44 -0.61 19.75
N VAL A 72 -5.02 -0.36 18.50
CA VAL A 72 -5.39 0.83 17.74
C VAL A 72 -5.41 0.53 16.24
N THR A 73 -6.28 1.23 15.51
CA THR A 73 -6.21 1.34 14.05
C THR A 73 -6.02 2.81 13.67
N ILE A 74 -4.91 3.12 13.04
CA ILE A 74 -4.52 4.45 12.60
C ILE A 74 -4.78 4.54 11.10
N THR A 75 -5.56 5.52 10.67
CA THR A 75 -5.80 5.74 9.24
C THR A 75 -4.95 6.89 8.75
N ARG A 76 -4.18 6.70 7.67
CA ARG A 76 -3.37 7.77 7.07
C ARG A 76 -3.43 7.78 5.54
N PRO A 77 -3.49 8.97 4.92
CA PRO A 77 -3.14 9.11 3.51
C PRO A 77 -1.62 8.97 3.32
N PRO A 78 -1.14 8.74 2.08
CA PRO A 78 0.26 8.89 1.79
C PRO A 78 0.66 10.37 2.01
N SER A 79 1.75 10.60 2.74
CA SER A 79 2.34 11.93 2.91
C SER A 79 3.01 12.41 1.63
N GLN A 80 3.55 11.48 0.83
CA GLN A 80 4.20 11.73 -0.44
C GLN A 80 3.94 10.58 -1.41
N VAL A 81 3.83 10.91 -2.68
CA VAL A 81 3.88 9.95 -3.78
C VAL A 81 4.95 10.42 -4.75
N ILE A 82 5.99 9.61 -4.96
CA ILE A 82 7.15 9.97 -5.75
C ILE A 82 7.50 8.86 -6.75
N PRO A 83 7.93 9.19 -7.99
CA PRO A 83 8.46 8.20 -8.90
C PRO A 83 9.78 7.67 -8.36
N ILE A 84 9.98 6.36 -8.46
CA ILE A 84 11.26 5.72 -8.19
C ILE A 84 12.04 5.71 -9.48
N ASN A 85 13.14 6.45 -9.49
CA ASN A 85 14.15 6.24 -10.50
C ASN A 85 14.97 5.01 -10.10
N PRO A 86 15.16 4.04 -11.00
CA PRO A 86 16.04 2.94 -10.71
C PRO A 86 17.46 3.45 -10.44
N GLU A 87 18.11 2.83 -9.46
CA GLU A 87 19.50 3.13 -9.15
C GLU A 87 20.40 2.79 -10.34
N ASP A 88 21.45 3.60 -10.51
CA ASP A 88 22.47 3.40 -11.53
C ASP A 88 23.38 2.23 -11.10
N ASN A 89 22.85 1.01 -11.23
CA ASN A 89 23.51 -0.23 -10.84
C ASN A 89 23.93 -1.00 -12.09
N PRO A 90 25.25 -1.22 -12.32
CA PRO A 90 25.74 -1.89 -13.52
C PRO A 90 25.28 -3.35 -13.66
N CYS A 91 24.79 -3.96 -12.57
CA CYS A 91 24.24 -5.31 -12.56
C CYS A 91 22.74 -5.36 -12.88
N LEU A 92 22.03 -4.22 -12.86
CA LEU A 92 20.59 -4.15 -13.14
C LEU A 92 20.37 -3.76 -14.60
N GLN A 93 19.96 -4.73 -15.40
CA GLN A 93 19.47 -4.49 -16.77
C GLN A 93 17.96 -4.27 -16.71
N ILE A 94 17.53 -3.02 -16.80
CA ILE A 94 16.12 -2.65 -16.63
C ILE A 94 15.42 -2.68 -17.99
N PRO A 95 14.37 -3.50 -18.15
CA PRO A 95 13.58 -3.50 -19.38
C PRO A 95 13.00 -2.11 -19.68
N PRO A 96 12.86 -1.74 -20.96
CA PRO A 96 12.21 -0.49 -21.34
C PRO A 96 10.75 -0.49 -20.87
N GLY A 97 10.28 0.67 -20.40
CA GLY A 97 8.89 0.86 -19.97
C GLY A 97 8.60 0.48 -18.51
N VAL A 98 9.62 0.13 -17.72
CA VAL A 98 9.46 0.00 -16.26
C VAL A 98 9.22 1.38 -15.65
N CYS A 99 8.13 1.50 -14.89
CA CYS A 99 7.75 2.70 -14.15
C CYS A 99 7.27 2.27 -12.77
N VAL A 100 7.88 2.82 -11.71
CA VAL A 100 7.47 2.53 -10.33
C VAL A 100 7.25 3.84 -9.58
N GLU A 101 6.20 3.90 -8.77
CA GLU A 101 5.97 4.97 -7.79
C GLU A 101 6.00 4.40 -6.37
N GLU A 102 6.53 5.20 -5.45
CA GLU A 102 6.50 4.98 -4.00
C GLU A 102 5.47 5.91 -3.36
N GLY A 103 4.53 5.33 -2.61
CA GLY A 103 3.66 6.04 -1.67
C GLY A 103 4.22 5.89 -0.25
N ILE A 104 4.50 6.99 0.42
CA ILE A 104 5.08 7.01 1.78
C ILE A 104 3.99 7.36 2.78
N TYR A 105 3.83 6.56 3.83
CA TYR A 105 2.92 6.81 4.94
C TYR A 105 3.72 6.90 6.23
N VAL A 106 3.49 7.96 7.02
CA VAL A 106 4.19 8.19 8.28
C VAL A 106 3.19 8.45 9.38
N PHE A 107 3.36 7.78 10.53
CA PHE A 107 2.60 8.04 11.74
C PHE A 107 3.41 7.70 12.98
N GLU A 108 3.00 8.26 14.11
CA GLU A 108 3.59 7.98 15.41
C GLU A 108 2.55 7.29 16.30
N TYR A 109 3.03 6.44 17.20
CA TYR A 109 2.21 5.80 18.22
C TYR A 109 2.98 5.69 19.54
N GLN A 110 2.29 6.03 20.63
CA GLN A 110 2.79 5.90 22.00
C GLN A 110 2.32 4.58 22.58
N PHE A 111 3.26 3.74 23.00
CA PHE A 111 2.97 2.54 23.77
C PHE A 111 2.87 2.89 25.25
N ASP A 112 1.67 2.76 25.83
CA ASP A 112 1.39 3.05 27.24
C ASP A 112 2.08 2.06 28.19
N ASP A 113 2.45 0.88 27.69
CA ASP A 113 3.08 -0.21 28.40
C ASP A 113 4.61 -0.28 28.21
N TRP A 114 5.25 0.76 27.69
CA TRP A 114 6.71 0.79 27.60
C TRP A 114 7.40 0.88 28.98
N PRO A 115 8.57 0.23 29.22
CA PRO A 115 9.32 -0.68 28.34
C PRO A 115 8.97 -2.17 28.56
N SER A 116 7.79 -2.44 29.14
CA SER A 116 7.45 -3.74 29.74
C SER A 116 7.26 -4.89 28.76
#